data_AF-A0A816GGN7-F1
#
_entry.id   AF-A0A816GGN7-F1
#
_cell.length_a   1.000
_cell.length_b   1.000
_cell.length_c   1.000
_cell.angle_alpha   90.00
_cell.angle_beta   90.00
_cell.angle_gamma   90.00
#
_symmetry.space_group_name_H-M   'P 1'
#
loop_
_entity.id
_entity.type
_entity.pdbx_description
1 polymer ?
#
loop_
_entity_poly.entity_id
_entity_poly.type
_entity_poly.pdbx_seq_one_letter_code
_entity_poly.pdbx_strand_id
1 'polypeptide(L)'
;DLASVAKCDMILLNYDGTEICAGCVVEQQFARDLDKPAVVVRTDFRRSGDCDIPYNLMAGYNPRTELVIIHSMYELKKADEQVDSNLSMLDRNKKIQLLMADSVASQITLALDKVAVTKSIMPIEHREIIQEWAIKKLEIGPRYAAEILASLKEQNSRVHHPQIL
;
A
#
# COMPACT_ATOMS: atom_id res chain seq x y z
N ASP A 1 0.92 2.67 15.18
CA ASP A 1 0.97 2.60 13.70
C ASP A 1 2.19 1.88 13.17
N LEU A 2 3.42 2.35 13.42
CA LEU A 2 4.63 1.66 12.93
C LEU A 2 4.76 0.20 13.40
N ALA A 3 4.30 -0.12 14.60
CA ALA A 3 4.23 -1.51 15.05
C ALA A 3 3.23 -2.37 14.25
N SER A 4 2.13 -1.77 13.79
CA SER A 4 1.19 -2.44 12.88
C SER A 4 1.81 -2.65 11.51
N VAL A 5 2.55 -1.65 11.01
CA VAL A 5 3.35 -1.77 9.77
C VAL A 5 4.39 -2.89 9.90
N ALA A 6 5.04 -3.03 11.06
CA ALA A 6 6.00 -4.10 11.27
C ALA A 6 5.34 -5.50 11.26
N LYS A 7 4.11 -5.61 11.78
CA LYS A 7 3.38 -6.87 11.90
C LYS A 7 2.59 -7.27 10.65
N CYS A 8 2.26 -6.35 9.75
CA CYS A 8 1.53 -6.68 8.52
C CYS A 8 2.44 -7.35 7.48
N ASP A 9 1.88 -8.09 6.53
CA ASP A 9 2.65 -8.73 5.45
C ASP A 9 2.92 -7.78 4.28
N MET A 10 2.03 -6.79 4.09
CA MET A 10 2.11 -5.74 3.08
C MET A 10 1.38 -4.49 3.56
N ILE A 11 1.65 -3.34 2.94
CA ILE A 11 1.02 -2.05 3.30
C ILE A 11 0.25 -1.47 2.11
N LEU A 12 -0.93 -0.92 2.37
CA LEU A 12 -1.73 -0.16 1.41
C LEU A 12 -1.77 1.30 1.87
N LEU A 13 -1.37 2.22 1.00
CA LEU A 13 -1.21 3.65 1.30
C LEU A 13 -2.09 4.47 0.35
N ASN A 14 -2.85 5.43 0.88
CA ASN A 14 -3.62 6.37 0.06
C ASN A 14 -2.91 7.73 -0.02
N TYR A 15 -2.51 8.15 -1.22
CA TYR A 15 -1.80 9.41 -1.52
C TYR A 15 -2.67 10.42 -2.27
N ASP A 16 -3.93 10.49 -1.89
CA ASP A 16 -4.86 11.52 -2.37
C ASP A 16 -4.56 12.90 -1.78
N GLY A 17 -4.80 13.92 -2.60
CA GLY A 17 -4.59 15.33 -2.25
C GLY A 17 -3.42 15.97 -2.98
N THR A 18 -3.32 17.29 -2.79
CA THR A 18 -2.23 18.11 -3.33
C THR A 18 -0.93 17.84 -2.61
N GLU A 19 -0.97 17.66 -1.30
CA GLU A 19 0.18 17.33 -0.46
C GLU A 19 -0.06 16.00 0.24
N ILE A 20 0.98 15.19 0.34
CA ILE A 20 0.90 13.88 0.97
C ILE A 20 1.04 14.05 2.48
N CYS A 21 0.30 13.26 3.24
CA CYS A 21 0.49 13.18 4.68
C CYS A 21 1.91 12.69 5.01
N ALA A 22 2.69 13.50 5.73
CA ALA A 22 4.03 13.14 6.17
C ALA A 22 4.05 11.84 7.00
N GLY A 23 2.98 11.56 7.77
CA GLY A 23 2.83 10.29 8.49
C GLY A 23 2.85 9.07 7.57
N CYS A 24 2.11 9.13 6.45
CA CYS A 24 2.07 8.04 5.47
C CYS A 24 3.40 7.87 4.72
N VAL A 25 4.20 8.94 4.59
CA VAL A 25 5.56 8.86 4.05
C VAL A 25 6.49 8.12 5.04
N VAL A 26 6.38 8.41 6.34
CA VAL A 26 7.14 7.71 7.38
C VAL A 26 6.77 6.23 7.44
N GLU A 27 5.48 5.90 7.35
CA GLU A 27 5.00 4.51 7.30
C GLU A 27 5.54 3.76 6.08
N GLN A 28 5.55 4.40 4.91
CA GLN A 28 6.11 3.79 3.69
C GLN A 28 7.62 3.59 3.80
N GLN A 29 8.35 4.58 4.32
CA GLN A 29 9.79 4.47 4.53
C GLN A 29 10.12 3.36 5.53
N PHE A 30 9.37 3.26 6.61
CA PHE A 30 9.55 2.20 7.59
C PHE A 30 9.22 0.81 7.01
N ALA A 31 8.17 0.70 6.20
CA ALA A 31 7.87 -0.53 5.46
C ALA A 31 9.01 -0.91 4.50
N ARG A 32 9.63 0.08 3.82
CA ARG A 32 10.80 -0.12 2.96
C ARG A 32 12.00 -0.64 3.76
N ASP A 33 12.28 -0.05 4.93
CA ASP A 33 13.38 -0.47 5.79
C ASP A 33 13.20 -1.92 6.29
N LEU A 34 11.95 -2.40 6.40
CA LEU A 34 11.61 -3.78 6.73
C LEU A 34 11.48 -4.71 5.51
N ASP A 35 11.77 -4.19 4.31
CA ASP A 35 11.56 -4.88 3.03
C ASP A 35 10.15 -5.47 2.90
N LYS A 36 9.14 -4.64 3.19
CA LYS A 36 7.72 -5.00 3.01
C LYS A 36 7.21 -4.50 1.65
N PRO A 37 6.44 -5.34 0.93
CA PRO A 37 5.75 -4.91 -0.26
C PRO A 37 4.69 -3.86 0.06
N ALA A 38 4.49 -2.91 -0.85
CA ALA A 38 3.54 -1.82 -0.68
C ALA A 38 2.71 -1.57 -1.94
N VAL A 39 1.47 -1.15 -1.76
CA VAL A 39 0.64 -0.59 -2.81
C VAL A 39 0.31 0.85 -2.44
N VAL A 40 0.60 1.76 -3.36
CA VAL A 40 0.24 3.18 -3.23
C VAL A 40 -0.91 3.45 -4.18
N VAL A 41 -2.03 3.92 -3.63
CA VAL A 41 -3.22 4.30 -4.39
C VAL A 41 -3.30 5.81 -4.46
N ARG A 42 -3.57 6.33 -5.65
CA ARG A 42 -3.90 7.73 -5.86
C ARG A 42 -5.09 7.80 -6.79
N THR A 43 -6.18 8.37 -6.29
CA THR A 43 -7.42 8.59 -7.02
C THR A 43 -7.54 10.03 -7.54
N ASP A 44 -6.73 10.94 -7.00
CA ASP A 44 -6.60 12.32 -7.47
C ASP A 44 -5.73 12.42 -8.73
N PHE A 45 -6.37 12.78 -9.85
CA PHE A 45 -5.72 13.00 -11.15
C PHE A 45 -4.87 14.27 -11.20
N ARG A 46 -5.04 15.18 -10.25
CA ARG A 46 -4.26 16.42 -10.19
C ARG A 46 -2.84 16.06 -9.77
N ARG A 47 -1.88 16.30 -10.67
CA ARG A 47 -0.46 16.07 -10.39
C ARG A 47 0.03 17.17 -9.44
N SER A 48 0.63 16.76 -8.33
CA SER A 48 1.24 17.66 -7.34
C SER A 48 2.51 17.01 -6.74
N GLY A 49 3.30 16.36 -7.60
CA GLY A 49 4.50 15.64 -7.20
C GLY A 49 5.79 16.25 -7.73
N ASP A 50 6.91 15.62 -7.38
CA ASP A 50 8.24 16.02 -7.82
C ASP A 50 8.62 15.27 -9.11
N CYS A 51 9.26 15.98 -10.05
CA CYS A 51 9.74 15.39 -11.31
C CYS A 51 8.64 14.65 -12.10
N ASP A 52 8.87 13.38 -12.44
CA ASP A 52 7.94 12.57 -13.25
C ASP A 52 6.93 11.78 -12.40
N ILE A 53 7.12 11.70 -11.08
CA ILE A 53 6.26 10.96 -10.16
C ILE A 53 5.15 11.85 -9.60
N PRO A 54 3.94 11.32 -9.34
CA PRO A 54 2.82 12.13 -8.88
C PRO A 54 2.89 12.53 -7.40
N TYR A 55 4.00 12.22 -6.72
CA TYR A 55 4.24 12.46 -5.29
C TYR A 55 5.71 12.84 -5.02
N ASN A 56 6.08 13.05 -3.75
CA ASN A 56 7.43 13.46 -3.37
C ASN A 56 8.50 12.37 -3.64
N LEU A 57 9.76 12.78 -3.82
CA LEU A 57 10.86 11.84 -4.06
C LEU A 57 11.12 10.85 -2.91
N MET A 58 10.76 11.23 -1.68
CA MET A 58 10.90 10.36 -0.50
C MET A 58 10.03 9.10 -0.62
N ALA A 59 8.87 9.21 -1.25
CA ALA A 59 7.99 8.09 -1.53
C ALA A 59 8.29 7.36 -2.85
N GLY A 60 9.22 7.89 -3.65
CA GLY A 60 9.63 7.39 -4.95
C GLY A 60 10.47 6.13 -4.90
N TYR A 61 10.43 5.39 -6.01
CA TYR A 61 11.43 4.38 -6.40
C TYR A 61 11.66 3.24 -5.39
N ASN A 62 10.65 2.88 -4.61
CA ASN A 62 10.73 1.66 -3.81
C ASN A 62 10.48 0.44 -4.72
N PRO A 63 11.46 -0.47 -4.87
CA PRO A 63 11.40 -1.55 -5.85
C PRO A 63 10.32 -2.61 -5.59
N ARG A 64 9.75 -2.68 -4.38
CA ARG A 64 8.61 -3.56 -4.06
C ARG A 64 7.32 -2.77 -3.82
N THR A 65 7.17 -1.65 -4.51
CA THR A 65 5.97 -0.82 -4.45
C THR A 65 5.29 -0.73 -5.79
N GLU A 66 3.99 -1.04 -5.82
CA GLU A 66 3.14 -0.79 -6.98
C GLU A 66 2.37 0.51 -6.80
N LEU A 67 2.36 1.34 -7.85
CA LEU A 67 1.58 2.58 -7.90
C LEU A 67 0.31 2.37 -8.73
N VAL A 68 -0.83 2.56 -8.10
CA VAL A 68 -2.15 2.48 -8.71
C VAL A 68 -2.72 3.90 -8.82
N ILE A 69 -2.76 4.43 -10.05
CA ILE A 69 -3.36 5.73 -10.36
C ILE A 69 -4.75 5.50 -10.95
N ILE A 70 -5.77 5.95 -10.25
CA ILE A 70 -7.17 5.84 -10.66
C ILE A 70 -7.68 7.24 -10.95
N HIS A 71 -8.21 7.49 -12.15
CA HIS A 71 -8.80 8.79 -12.45
C HIS A 71 -10.25 8.82 -11.97
N SER A 72 -10.49 9.22 -10.71
CA SER A 72 -11.83 9.20 -10.08
C SER A 72 -12.94 9.86 -10.91
N MET A 73 -12.64 10.97 -11.59
CA MET A 73 -13.62 11.67 -12.44
C MET A 73 -13.96 10.89 -13.72
N TYR A 74 -12.98 10.17 -14.27
CA TYR A 74 -13.21 9.30 -15.41
C TYR A 74 -14.06 8.08 -15.01
N GLU A 75 -13.72 7.44 -13.88
CA GLU A 75 -14.50 6.32 -13.32
C GLU A 75 -15.93 6.74 -12.97
N LEU A 76 -16.12 7.95 -12.43
CA LEU A 76 -17.45 8.51 -12.16
C LEU A 76 -18.27 8.65 -13.45
N LYS A 77 -17.70 9.25 -14.49
CA LYS A 77 -18.38 9.42 -15.77
C LYS A 77 -18.74 8.07 -16.40
N LYS A 78 -17.78 7.14 -16.40
CA LYS A 78 -17.97 5.77 -16.93
C LYS A 78 -19.05 5.01 -16.16
N ALA A 79 -19.14 5.18 -14.84
CA ALA A 79 -20.19 4.57 -14.03
C ALA A 79 -21.55 5.21 -14.30
N ASP A 80 -21.61 6.54 -14.44
CA ASP A 80 -22.84 7.26 -14.75
C ASP A 80 -23.45 6.86 -16.11
N GLU A 81 -22.61 6.63 -17.12
CA GLU A 81 -23.02 6.15 -18.45
C GLU A 81 -23.61 4.72 -18.43
N GLN A 82 -23.29 3.91 -17.42
CA GLN A 82 -23.78 2.53 -17.26
C GLN A 82 -25.09 2.42 -16.49
N VAL A 83 -25.54 3.52 -15.87
CA VAL A 83 -26.72 3.52 -15.01
C VAL A 83 -27.92 4.07 -15.76
N ASP A 84 -29.06 3.37 -15.64
CA ASP A 84 -30.31 3.75 -16.30
C ASP A 84 -30.77 5.15 -15.85
N SER A 85 -31.04 6.01 -16.84
CA SER A 85 -31.50 7.38 -16.63
C SER A 85 -32.87 7.48 -15.99
N ASN A 86 -33.69 6.41 -16.04
CA ASN A 86 -35.03 6.39 -15.47
C ASN A 86 -35.07 6.11 -13.96
N LEU A 87 -33.93 5.76 -13.36
CA LEU A 87 -33.84 5.54 -11.92
C LEU A 87 -34.03 6.84 -11.14
N SER A 88 -34.54 6.72 -9.92
CA SER A 88 -34.53 7.84 -8.98
C SER A 88 -33.09 8.33 -8.75
N MET A 89 -32.89 9.62 -8.46
CA MET A 89 -31.55 10.15 -8.20
C MET A 89 -30.82 9.39 -7.07
N LEU A 90 -31.56 8.96 -6.05
CA LEU A 90 -30.98 8.20 -4.95
C LEU A 90 -30.46 6.84 -5.41
N ASP A 91 -31.26 6.10 -6.18
CA ASP A 91 -30.88 4.77 -6.66
C ASP A 91 -29.78 4.83 -7.71
N ARG A 92 -29.82 5.86 -8.56
CA ARG A 92 -28.74 6.17 -9.50
C ARG A 92 -27.43 6.40 -8.77
N ASN A 93 -27.40 7.30 -7.79
CA ASN A 93 -26.19 7.62 -7.03
C ASN A 93 -25.62 6.39 -6.30
N LYS A 94 -26.47 5.57 -5.68
CA LYS A 94 -26.05 4.32 -5.04
C LYS A 94 -25.40 3.37 -6.04
N LYS A 95 -26.01 3.18 -7.21
CA LYS A 95 -25.50 2.27 -8.24
C LYS A 95 -24.16 2.75 -8.81
N ILE A 96 -24.02 4.05 -9.03
CA ILE A 96 -22.75 4.67 -9.45
C ILE A 96 -21.66 4.42 -8.41
N GLN A 97 -21.95 4.66 -7.12
CA GLN A 97 -20.98 4.44 -6.04
C GLN A 97 -20.52 2.99 -5.96
N LEU A 98 -21.44 2.03 -6.12
CA LEU A 98 -21.10 0.60 -6.13
C LEU A 98 -20.18 0.24 -7.31
N LEU A 99 -20.53 0.68 -8.53
CA LEU A 99 -19.70 0.44 -9.72
C LEU A 99 -18.29 1.05 -9.58
N MET A 100 -18.19 2.25 -9.03
CA MET A 100 -16.90 2.88 -8.76
C MET A 100 -16.12 2.12 -7.69
N ALA A 101 -16.75 1.71 -6.60
CA ALA A 101 -16.10 0.96 -5.53
C ALA A 101 -15.57 -0.39 -6.04
N ASP A 102 -16.35 -1.11 -6.85
CA ASP A 102 -15.94 -2.38 -7.45
C ASP A 102 -14.75 -2.20 -8.42
N SER A 103 -14.78 -1.14 -9.23
CA SER A 103 -13.68 -0.79 -10.15
C SER A 103 -12.38 -0.47 -9.40
N VAL A 104 -12.47 0.35 -8.34
CA VAL A 104 -11.33 0.71 -7.50
C VAL A 104 -10.80 -0.52 -6.75
N ALA A 105 -11.68 -1.29 -6.13
CA ALA A 105 -11.31 -2.50 -5.39
C ALA A 105 -10.59 -3.50 -6.30
N SER A 106 -11.11 -3.74 -7.50
CA SER A 106 -10.50 -4.65 -8.48
C SER A 106 -9.06 -4.24 -8.82
N GLN A 107 -8.82 -2.95 -9.07
CA GLN A 107 -7.48 -2.45 -9.38
C GLN A 107 -6.51 -2.57 -8.19
N ILE A 108 -6.99 -2.29 -6.97
CA ILE A 108 -6.18 -2.42 -5.76
C ILE A 108 -5.85 -3.89 -5.49
N THR A 109 -6.82 -4.80 -5.61
CA THR A 109 -6.60 -6.24 -5.41
C THR A 109 -5.58 -6.79 -6.40
N LEU A 110 -5.67 -6.43 -7.69
CA LEU A 110 -4.68 -6.83 -8.69
C LEU A 110 -3.27 -6.33 -8.35
N ALA A 111 -3.15 -5.11 -7.84
CA ALA A 111 -1.87 -4.57 -7.39
C ALA A 111 -1.34 -5.30 -6.15
N LEU A 112 -2.21 -5.63 -5.19
CA LEU A 112 -1.86 -6.41 -4.01
C LEU A 112 -1.36 -7.81 -4.40
N ASP A 113 -2.04 -8.49 -5.32
CA ASP A 113 -1.63 -9.80 -5.84
C ASP A 113 -0.26 -9.71 -6.52
N LYS A 114 -0.01 -8.66 -7.30
CA LYS A 114 1.27 -8.41 -7.97
C LYS A 114 2.41 -8.24 -6.97
N VAL A 115 2.22 -7.44 -5.91
CA VAL A 115 3.28 -7.22 -4.91
C VAL A 115 3.45 -8.41 -3.97
N ALA A 116 2.40 -9.21 -3.74
CA ALA A 116 2.46 -10.41 -2.92
C ALA A 116 3.45 -11.45 -3.46
N VAL A 117 3.54 -11.60 -4.79
CA VAL A 117 4.48 -12.53 -5.44
C VAL A 117 5.88 -11.93 -5.63
N THR A 118 6.06 -10.63 -5.36
CA THR A 118 7.33 -9.95 -5.56
C THR A 118 8.32 -10.37 -4.48
N LYS A 119 9.43 -10.98 -4.88
CA LYS A 119 10.47 -11.46 -3.97
C LYS A 119 11.11 -10.32 -3.19
N SER A 120 11.46 -10.64 -1.95
CA SER A 120 12.30 -9.79 -1.11
C SER A 120 13.65 -9.52 -1.79
N ILE A 121 14.05 -8.25 -1.75
CA ILE A 121 15.31 -7.78 -2.33
C ILE A 121 16.41 -7.77 -1.27
N MET A 122 16.02 -7.69 0.00
CA MET A 122 16.94 -7.73 1.13
C MET A 122 17.62 -9.11 1.21
N PRO A 123 18.97 -9.15 1.17
CA PRO A 123 19.73 -10.38 1.36
C PRO A 123 19.39 -11.05 2.69
N ILE A 124 19.24 -12.38 2.67
CA ILE A 124 18.84 -13.18 3.83
C ILE A 124 19.83 -12.98 5.00
N GLU A 125 21.13 -12.91 4.68
CA GLU A 125 22.22 -12.72 5.64
C GLU A 125 22.11 -11.44 6.48
N HIS A 126 21.51 -10.39 5.92
CA HIS A 126 21.40 -9.09 6.57
C HIS A 126 20.00 -8.80 7.11
N ARG A 127 19.00 -9.63 6.75
CA ARG A 127 17.60 -9.34 7.02
C ARG A 127 17.29 -9.20 8.50
N GLU A 128 17.73 -10.16 9.32
CA GLU A 128 17.48 -10.11 10.76
C GLU A 128 18.16 -8.90 11.42
N ILE A 129 19.41 -8.62 11.04
CA ILE A 129 20.19 -7.51 11.61
C ILE A 129 19.54 -6.16 11.28
N ILE A 130 19.12 -5.95 10.03
CA ILE A 130 18.47 -4.70 9.59
C ILE A 130 17.11 -4.54 10.27
N GLN A 131 16.31 -5.61 10.34
CA GLN A 131 15.02 -5.60 11.02
C GLN A 131 15.18 -5.30 12.51
N GLU A 132 16.13 -5.94 13.21
CA GLU A 132 16.44 -5.63 14.60
C GLU A 132 16.85 -4.18 14.82
N TRP A 133 17.69 -3.65 13.93
CA TRP A 133 18.10 -2.25 13.97
C TRP A 133 16.91 -1.31 13.80
N ALA A 134 16.04 -1.57 12.81
CA ALA A 134 14.85 -0.77 12.54
C ALA A 134 13.87 -0.77 13.72
N ILE A 135 13.68 -1.93 14.37
CA ILE A 135 12.81 -2.04 15.56
C ILE A 135 13.43 -1.32 16.77
N LYS A 136 14.74 -1.42 16.99
CA LYS A 136 15.41 -0.70 18.10
C LYS A 136 15.26 0.82 17.96
N LYS A 137 15.27 1.34 16.73
CA LYS A 137 15.10 2.76 16.44
C LYS A 137 13.71 3.31 16.81
N LEU A 138 12.71 2.44 16.99
CA LEU A 138 11.37 2.84 17.42
C LEU A 138 11.30 3.21 18.91
N GLU A 139 12.35 2.96 19.70
CA GLU A 139 12.41 3.24 21.15
C GLU A 139 11.22 2.65 21.93
N ILE A 140 10.65 1.56 21.42
CA ILE A 140 9.54 0.85 22.05
C ILE A 140 10.03 -0.05 23.19
N GLY A 141 9.17 -0.30 24.17
CA GLY A 141 9.50 -1.15 25.31
C GLY A 141 9.99 -2.56 24.89
N PRO A 142 10.93 -3.16 25.64
CA PRO A 142 11.66 -4.37 25.21
C PRO A 142 10.76 -5.57 24.95
N ARG A 143 9.67 -5.71 25.73
CA ARG A 143 8.66 -6.76 25.53
C ARG A 143 7.97 -6.64 24.17
N TYR A 144 7.60 -5.42 23.80
CA TYR A 144 6.88 -5.16 22.56
C TYR A 144 7.80 -5.28 21.33
N ALA A 145 9.06 -4.85 21.47
CA ALA A 145 10.09 -5.11 20.47
C ALA A 145 10.28 -6.60 20.20
N ALA A 146 10.34 -7.43 21.25
CA ALA A 146 10.47 -8.87 21.12
C ALA A 146 9.28 -9.52 20.40
N GLU A 147 8.05 -9.07 20.68
CA GLU A 147 6.83 -9.54 19.99
C GLU A 147 6.87 -9.22 18.48
N ILE A 148 7.30 -8.01 18.11
CA ILE A 148 7.42 -7.61 16.70
C ILE A 148 8.51 -8.41 15.99
N LEU A 149 9.67 -8.58 16.63
CA LEU A 149 10.77 -9.36 16.05
C LEU A 149 10.40 -10.84 15.88
N ALA A 150 9.63 -11.42 16.81
CA ALA A 150 9.11 -12.76 16.66
C ALA A 150 8.17 -12.88 15.44
N SER A 151 7.27 -11.90 15.27
CA SER A 151 6.38 -11.83 14.10
C SER A 151 7.17 -11.69 12.78
N LEU A 152 8.19 -10.83 12.76
CA LEU A 152 9.05 -10.67 11.58
C LEU A 152 9.82 -11.96 11.24
N LYS A 153 10.31 -12.71 12.23
CA LYS A 153 10.95 -14.02 12.01
C LYS A 153 9.98 -15.05 11.44
N GLU A 154 8.74 -15.07 11.90
CA GLU A 154 7.69 -15.92 11.33
C GLU A 154 7.35 -15.53 9.89
N GLN A 155 7.28 -14.23 9.58
CA GLN A 155 7.07 -13.77 8.21
C GLN A 155 8.23 -14.18 7.29
N ASN A 156 9.47 -14.05 7.76
CA ASN A 156 10.64 -14.46 7.01
C ASN A 156 10.62 -15.95 6.67
N SER A 157 10.16 -16.81 7.59
CA SER A 157 10.07 -18.26 7.34
C SER A 157 8.95 -18.64 6.36
N ARG A 158 7.82 -17.91 6.36
CA ARG A 158 6.72 -18.10 5.39
C ARG A 158 7.16 -17.83 3.95
N VAL A 159 8.00 -16.82 3.73
CA VAL A 159 8.55 -16.49 2.40
C VAL A 159 9.49 -17.59 1.88
N HIS A 160 10.03 -18.45 2.75
CA HIS A 160 10.91 -19.56 2.39
C HIS A 160 10.19 -20.88 2.11
N HIS A 161 8.90 -20.99 2.42
CA HIS A 161 8.05 -22.07 1.94
C HIS A 161 7.21 -21.53 0.79
N PRO A 162 7.56 -21.83 -0.48
CA PRO A 162 6.58 -21.64 -1.54
C PRO A 162 5.43 -22.57 -1.19
N GLN A 163 4.32 -22.01 -0.70
CA GLN A 163 3.07 -22.75 -0.71
C GLN A 163 2.81 -23.03 -2.19
N ILE A 164 3.05 -24.29 -2.55
CA ILE A 164 2.58 -24.92 -3.77
C ILE A 164 1.06 -24.72 -3.75
N LEU A 165 0.60 -23.73 -4.50
CA LEU A 165 -0.75 -23.69 -5.05
C LEU A 165 -0.70 -24.36 -6.42
#